data_AF-A0A1W9LV73-F1
#
_entry.id   AF-A0A1W9LV73-F1
#
_cell.length_a   1.000
_cell.length_b   1.000
_cell.length_c   1.000
_cell.angle_alpha   90.00
_cell.angle_beta   90.00
_cell.angle_gamma   90.00
#
_symmetry.space_group_name_H-M   'P 1'
#
loop_
_entity.id
_entity.type
_entity.pdbx_description
1 polymer ?
#
loop_
_entity_poly.entity_id
_entity_poly.type
_entity_poly.pdbx_seq_one_letter_code
_entity_poly.pdbx_strand_id
1 'polypeptide(L)'
;RNMVSVAVATAAAGVIVGIIAMGLGNLVTAIIQTLSMNSVHLMLVITAIASLILGMGIPTTATYIVVASLTAPAIITIAAQHEHFAVPLMAAHLFCFYFGVLADDTPPVGLATYAASAIAKSPIIPTGIQGFKYHIRTAILPFMFIFNSDLILHNINSWLQAILIFSMACIGSFAFASATQGWFVARNKIYEIPIFLCVTFIMMRPDAVAPWLGIPHSGRYLVYPIGLAIYGILYLMQRPRIAESRRIAEMKK
;
A
#
# COMPACT_ATOMS: atom_id res chain seq x y z
N ARG A 1 26.27 -6.47 20.29
CA ARG A 1 25.38 -7.58 20.72
C ARG A 1 24.12 -7.68 19.85
N ASN A 2 23.38 -6.60 19.57
CA ASN A 2 22.13 -6.63 18.79
C ASN A 2 22.29 -6.96 17.28
N MET A 3 23.52 -6.92 16.73
CA MET A 3 23.77 -7.23 15.31
C MET A 3 23.91 -8.72 15.02
N VAL A 4 24.11 -9.57 16.04
CA VAL A 4 24.37 -11.01 15.84
C VAL A 4 23.11 -11.71 15.32
N SER A 5 21.93 -11.38 15.82
CA SER A 5 20.67 -11.95 15.34
C SER A 5 20.38 -11.57 13.89
N VAL A 6 20.64 -10.31 13.52
CA VAL A 6 20.50 -9.85 12.13
C VAL A 6 21.49 -10.58 11.23
N ALA A 7 22.77 -10.70 11.63
CA ALA A 7 23.79 -11.39 10.85
C ALA A 7 23.41 -12.86 10.58
N VAL A 8 22.96 -13.60 11.61
CA VAL A 8 22.53 -14.99 11.46
C VAL A 8 21.30 -15.10 10.57
N ALA A 9 20.29 -14.24 10.75
CA ALA A 9 19.09 -14.23 9.92
C ALA A 9 19.41 -13.91 8.44
N THR A 10 20.31 -12.96 8.18
CA THR A 10 20.75 -12.63 6.82
C THR A 10 21.59 -13.74 6.19
N ALA A 11 22.41 -14.46 6.98
CA ALA A 11 23.17 -15.60 6.48
C ALA A 11 22.23 -16.75 6.06
N ALA A 12 21.21 -17.05 6.88
CA ALA A 12 20.18 -18.02 6.53
C ALA A 12 19.37 -17.60 5.29
N ALA A 13 18.98 -16.32 5.21
CA ALA A 13 18.31 -15.77 4.03
C ALA A 13 19.20 -15.88 2.77
N GLY A 14 20.51 -15.72 2.88
CA GLY A 14 21.46 -15.93 1.78
C GLY A 14 21.46 -17.37 1.26
N VAL A 15 21.37 -18.37 2.14
CA VAL A 15 21.24 -19.79 1.73
C VAL A 15 19.93 -20.01 0.96
N ILE A 16 18.83 -19.41 1.43
CA ILE A 16 17.53 -19.47 0.75
C ILE A 16 17.63 -18.87 -0.66
N VAL A 17 18.24 -17.68 -0.79
CA VAL A 17 18.47 -17.03 -2.09
C VAL A 17 19.30 -17.93 -3.02
N GLY A 18 20.33 -18.59 -2.49
CA GLY A 18 21.13 -19.57 -3.24
C GLY A 18 20.30 -20.74 -3.78
N ILE A 19 19.40 -21.30 -2.96
CA ILE A 19 18.48 -22.36 -3.38
C ILE A 19 17.49 -21.88 -4.45
N ILE A 20 17.00 -20.64 -4.32
CA ILE A 20 16.10 -20.02 -5.30
C ILE A 20 16.77 -19.89 -6.66
N ALA A 21 18.04 -19.47 -6.67
CA ALA A 21 18.84 -19.34 -7.87
C ALA A 21 19.09 -20.68 -8.59
N MET A 22 19.03 -21.81 -7.87
CA MET A 22 19.16 -23.16 -8.46
C MET A 22 17.91 -23.65 -9.20
N GLY A 23 16.83 -22.85 -9.25
CA GLY A 23 15.64 -23.13 -10.09
C GLY A 23 14.30 -23.11 -9.35
N LEU A 24 14.30 -23.04 -8.01
CA LEU A 24 13.06 -22.96 -7.23
C LEU A 24 12.27 -21.67 -7.53
N GLY A 25 12.95 -20.58 -7.90
CA GLY A 25 12.27 -19.33 -8.29
C GLY A 25 11.36 -19.46 -9.51
N ASN A 26 11.76 -20.29 -10.49
CA ASN A 26 10.95 -20.56 -11.68
C ASN A 26 9.69 -21.34 -11.34
N LEU A 27 9.80 -22.30 -10.40
CA LEU A 27 8.66 -23.08 -9.93
C LEU A 27 7.63 -22.20 -9.21
N VAL A 28 8.09 -21.28 -8.35
CA VAL A 28 7.21 -20.33 -7.65
C VAL A 28 6.51 -19.40 -8.65
N THR A 29 7.24 -18.91 -9.66
CA THR A 29 6.67 -18.12 -10.76
C THR A 29 5.60 -18.90 -11.52
N ALA A 30 5.86 -20.17 -11.85
CA ALA A 30 4.90 -21.03 -12.56
C ALA A 30 3.64 -21.32 -11.74
N ILE A 31 3.78 -21.55 -10.43
CA ILE A 31 2.62 -21.72 -9.53
C ILE A 31 1.76 -20.46 -9.52
N ILE A 32 2.38 -19.30 -9.32
CA ILE A 32 1.66 -18.02 -9.33
C ILE A 32 0.97 -17.82 -10.67
N GLN A 33 1.67 -18.03 -11.79
CA GLN A 33 1.11 -17.86 -13.13
C GLN A 33 -0.11 -18.77 -13.36
N THR A 34 -0.01 -20.04 -12.97
CA THR A 34 -1.11 -21.02 -13.10
C THR A 34 -2.32 -20.60 -12.27
N LEU A 35 -2.11 -20.25 -11.00
CA LEU A 35 -3.18 -19.79 -10.11
C LEU A 35 -3.78 -18.44 -10.55
N SER A 36 -2.98 -17.60 -11.18
CA SER A 36 -3.40 -16.28 -11.63
C SER A 36 -4.22 -16.32 -12.92
N MET A 37 -4.28 -17.46 -13.62
CA MET A 37 -5.03 -17.63 -14.87
C MET A 37 -4.75 -16.50 -15.89
N ASN A 38 -3.48 -16.11 -16.02
CA ASN A 38 -3.06 -15.00 -16.89
C ASN A 38 -3.68 -13.62 -16.54
N SER A 39 -4.10 -13.40 -15.29
CA SER A 39 -4.60 -12.11 -14.80
C SER A 39 -3.58 -11.42 -13.91
N VAL A 40 -3.10 -10.24 -14.32
CA VAL A 40 -2.20 -9.39 -13.53
C VAL A 40 -2.77 -9.06 -12.15
N HIS A 41 -4.07 -8.76 -12.06
CA HIS A 41 -4.71 -8.39 -10.81
C HIS A 41 -4.71 -9.56 -9.82
N LEU A 42 -5.01 -10.76 -10.32
CA LEU A 42 -5.02 -11.98 -9.50
C LEU A 42 -3.60 -12.36 -9.07
N MET A 43 -2.62 -12.22 -9.97
CA MET A 43 -1.21 -12.38 -9.67
C MET A 43 -0.76 -11.47 -8.52
N LEU A 44 -1.11 -10.19 -8.55
CA LEU A 44 -0.75 -9.26 -7.47
C LEU A 44 -1.41 -9.64 -6.14
N VAL A 45 -2.65 -10.12 -6.15
CA VAL A 45 -3.31 -10.58 -4.92
C VAL A 45 -2.65 -11.84 -4.36
N ILE A 46 -2.38 -12.83 -5.21
CA ILE A 46 -1.70 -14.08 -4.81
C ILE A 46 -0.30 -13.79 -4.28
N THR A 47 0.46 -12.94 -4.97
CA THR A 47 1.81 -12.55 -4.54
C THR A 47 1.81 -11.73 -3.26
N ALA A 48 0.81 -10.85 -3.05
CA ALA A 48 0.63 -10.15 -1.78
C ALA A 48 0.38 -11.13 -0.63
N ILE A 49 -0.54 -12.08 -0.80
CA ILE A 49 -0.85 -13.10 0.21
C ILE A 49 0.38 -13.97 0.49
N ALA A 50 1.07 -14.42 -0.56
CA ALA A 50 2.31 -15.20 -0.41
C ALA A 50 3.38 -14.40 0.33
N SER A 51 3.56 -13.11 -0.01
CA SER A 51 4.52 -12.22 0.65
C SER A 51 4.19 -12.00 2.13
N LEU A 52 2.90 -11.88 2.47
CA LEU A 52 2.45 -11.80 3.86
C LEU A 52 2.79 -13.08 4.63
N ILE A 53 2.44 -14.26 4.09
CA ILE A 53 2.69 -15.53 4.76
C ILE A 53 4.20 -15.78 4.92
N LEU A 54 4.99 -15.54 3.88
CA LEU A 54 6.44 -15.76 3.90
C LEU A 54 7.17 -14.78 4.83
N GLY A 55 6.61 -13.58 5.05
CA GLY A 55 7.24 -12.56 5.88
C GLY A 55 6.93 -12.66 7.37
N MET A 56 5.99 -13.50 7.77
CA MET A 56 5.57 -13.63 9.17
C MET A 56 6.68 -14.29 10.02
N GLY A 57 7.08 -13.62 11.10
CA GLY A 57 7.88 -14.23 12.17
C GLY A 57 9.40 -14.19 11.99
N ILE A 58 9.92 -13.41 11.06
CA ILE A 58 11.37 -13.19 10.85
C ILE A 58 11.72 -11.70 10.80
N PRO A 59 12.97 -11.30 11.13
CA PRO A 59 13.38 -9.89 11.15
C PRO A 59 13.21 -9.21 9.78
N THR A 60 12.73 -7.96 9.77
CA THR A 60 12.37 -7.19 8.55
C THR A 60 13.40 -7.24 7.43
N THR A 61 14.69 -7.12 7.73
CA THR A 61 15.76 -7.23 6.74
C THR A 61 15.81 -8.61 6.08
N ALA A 62 15.71 -9.69 6.88
CA ALA A 62 15.71 -11.06 6.36
C ALA A 62 14.41 -11.37 5.60
N THR A 63 13.28 -10.87 6.09
CA THR A 63 11.98 -10.94 5.40
C THR A 63 12.07 -10.39 3.99
N TYR A 64 12.61 -9.18 3.84
CA TYR A 64 12.75 -8.56 2.52
C TYR A 64 13.61 -9.40 1.58
N ILE A 65 14.76 -9.92 2.04
CA ILE A 65 15.65 -10.75 1.22
C ILE A 65 14.93 -12.00 0.70
N VAL A 66 14.21 -12.71 1.58
CA VAL A 66 13.48 -13.94 1.22
C VAL A 66 12.30 -13.63 0.31
N VAL A 67 11.45 -12.66 0.67
CA VAL A 67 10.26 -12.33 -0.11
C VAL A 67 10.63 -11.77 -1.48
N ALA A 68 11.57 -10.83 -1.55
CA ALA A 68 11.96 -10.19 -2.81
C ALA A 68 12.66 -11.17 -3.77
N SER A 69 13.50 -12.10 -3.26
CA SER A 69 14.15 -13.11 -4.11
C SER A 69 13.17 -14.09 -4.74
N LEU A 70 12.02 -14.35 -4.10
CA LEU A 70 10.97 -15.22 -4.61
C LEU A 70 9.96 -14.49 -5.50
N THR A 71 9.43 -13.37 -5.00
CA THR A 71 8.22 -12.76 -5.56
C THR A 71 8.49 -11.63 -6.55
N ALA A 72 9.60 -10.89 -6.43
CA ALA A 72 9.92 -9.83 -7.38
C ALA A 72 10.19 -10.38 -8.79
N PRO A 73 10.99 -11.46 -8.99
CA PRO A 73 11.15 -12.08 -10.30
C PRO A 73 9.84 -12.59 -10.88
N ALA A 74 8.96 -13.16 -10.04
CA ALA A 74 7.65 -13.64 -10.47
C ALA A 74 6.76 -12.51 -10.99
N ILE A 75 6.67 -11.38 -10.25
CA ILE A 75 5.91 -10.20 -10.67
C ILE A 75 6.44 -9.67 -12.00
N ILE A 76 7.77 -9.52 -12.14
CA ILE A 76 8.38 -8.94 -13.35
C ILE A 76 8.19 -9.86 -14.56
N THR A 77 8.43 -11.17 -14.38
CA THR A 77 8.35 -12.14 -15.49
C THR A 77 6.92 -12.29 -15.99
N ILE A 78 5.95 -12.40 -15.08
CA ILE A 78 4.54 -12.54 -15.45
C ILE A 78 4.00 -11.22 -16.01
N ALA A 79 4.38 -10.08 -15.42
CA ALA A 79 4.01 -8.77 -15.98
C ALA A 79 4.53 -8.60 -17.41
N ALA A 80 5.79 -8.96 -17.67
CA ALA A 80 6.40 -8.84 -18.99
C ALA A 80 5.74 -9.69 -20.09
N GLN A 81 4.98 -10.74 -19.72
CA GLN A 81 4.19 -11.52 -20.67
C GLN A 81 2.94 -10.77 -21.18
N HIS A 82 2.54 -9.70 -20.50
CA HIS A 82 1.44 -8.86 -20.92
C HIS A 82 1.95 -7.69 -21.78
N GLU A 83 1.56 -7.65 -23.06
CA GLU A 83 2.05 -6.69 -24.07
C GLU A 83 1.92 -5.21 -23.67
N HIS A 84 1.06 -4.88 -22.71
CA HIS A 84 0.78 -3.50 -22.29
C HIS A 84 1.06 -3.24 -20.81
N PHE A 85 1.78 -4.12 -20.11
CA PHE A 85 1.99 -3.99 -18.67
C PHE A 85 3.43 -4.32 -18.24
N ALA A 86 4.32 -3.32 -18.36
CA ALA A 86 5.67 -3.42 -17.82
C ALA A 86 5.73 -2.84 -16.40
N VAL A 87 6.15 -3.67 -15.44
CA VAL A 87 6.38 -3.24 -14.07
C VAL A 87 7.85 -2.83 -13.90
N PRO A 88 8.14 -1.59 -13.47
CA PRO A 88 9.51 -1.21 -13.14
C PRO A 88 10.08 -2.07 -12.01
N LEU A 89 11.35 -2.45 -12.12
CA LEU A 89 12.06 -3.27 -11.12
C LEU A 89 11.88 -2.70 -9.69
N MET A 90 12.04 -1.39 -9.54
CA MET A 90 11.87 -0.71 -8.26
C MET A 90 10.45 -0.89 -7.68
N ALA A 91 9.41 -0.83 -8.52
CA ALA A 91 8.04 -1.02 -8.07
C ALA A 91 7.80 -2.46 -7.55
N ALA A 92 8.35 -3.47 -8.24
CA ALA A 92 8.29 -4.86 -7.79
C ALA A 92 9.00 -5.05 -6.43
N HIS A 93 10.20 -4.49 -6.26
CA HIS A 93 10.91 -4.57 -4.98
C HIS A 93 10.21 -3.82 -3.84
N LEU A 94 9.65 -2.64 -4.11
CA LEU A 94 8.86 -1.90 -3.13
C LEU A 94 7.59 -2.67 -2.77
N PHE A 95 6.95 -3.35 -3.72
CA PHE A 95 5.81 -4.21 -3.45
C PHE A 95 6.16 -5.30 -2.43
N CYS A 96 7.24 -6.04 -2.69
CA CYS A 96 7.75 -7.08 -1.78
C CYS A 96 8.14 -6.51 -0.41
N PHE A 97 8.81 -5.36 -0.39
CA PHE A 97 9.25 -4.70 0.84
C PHE A 97 8.07 -4.30 1.74
N TYR A 98 7.07 -3.63 1.17
CA TYR A 98 5.92 -3.17 1.93
C TYR A 98 5.07 -4.33 2.44
N PHE A 99 4.85 -5.38 1.64
CA PHE A 99 4.14 -6.57 2.15
C PHE A 99 4.96 -7.35 3.17
N GLY A 100 6.30 -7.38 3.04
CA GLY A 100 7.17 -7.95 4.05
C GLY A 100 7.11 -7.21 5.38
N VAL A 101 7.08 -5.87 5.38
CA VAL A 101 6.90 -5.06 6.59
C VAL A 101 5.49 -5.21 7.15
N LEU A 102 4.48 -5.25 6.28
CA LEU A 102 3.09 -5.45 6.69
C LEU A 102 2.87 -6.83 7.33
N ALA A 103 3.60 -7.86 6.90
CA ALA A 103 3.54 -9.20 7.47
C ALA A 103 3.90 -9.21 8.96
N ASP A 104 4.91 -8.44 9.36
CA ASP A 104 5.35 -8.34 10.75
C ASP A 104 4.34 -7.62 11.63
N ASP A 105 3.56 -6.70 11.06
CA ASP A 105 2.52 -5.94 11.79
C ASP A 105 1.15 -6.63 11.80
N THR A 106 0.94 -7.63 10.94
CA THR A 106 -0.35 -8.34 10.82
C THR A 106 -0.57 -9.26 12.03
N PRO A 107 -1.70 -9.14 12.76
CA PRO A 107 -2.05 -10.11 13.79
C PRO A 107 -2.12 -11.54 13.21
N PRO A 108 -1.58 -12.57 13.88
CA PRO A 108 -1.19 -12.61 15.30
C PRO A 108 0.27 -12.28 15.63
N VAL A 109 1.12 -11.93 14.65
CA VAL A 109 2.59 -11.87 14.85
C VAL A 109 3.07 -10.53 15.43
N GLY A 110 2.41 -9.42 15.10
CA GLY A 110 2.66 -8.03 15.54
C GLY A 110 3.59 -7.80 16.74
N LEU A 111 4.92 -7.81 16.56
CA LEU A 111 5.89 -7.60 17.64
C LEU A 111 5.69 -6.25 18.36
N ALA A 112 5.40 -5.19 17.58
CA ALA A 112 5.07 -3.87 18.11
C ALA A 112 3.78 -3.89 18.95
N THR A 113 2.82 -4.73 18.57
CA THR A 113 1.58 -4.90 19.32
C THR A 113 1.83 -5.52 20.69
N TYR A 114 2.75 -6.49 20.82
CA TYR A 114 3.12 -7.05 22.13
C TYR A 114 3.66 -5.98 23.07
N ALA A 115 4.56 -5.13 22.59
CA ALA A 115 5.12 -4.02 23.37
C ALA A 115 4.05 -2.98 23.72
N ALA A 116 3.24 -2.55 22.74
CA ALA A 116 2.18 -1.57 22.95
C ALA A 116 1.12 -2.06 23.96
N SER A 117 0.74 -3.34 23.89
CA SER A 117 -0.24 -3.95 24.77
C SER A 117 0.27 -4.07 26.21
N ALA A 118 1.57 -4.35 26.39
CA ALA A 118 2.20 -4.36 27.71
C ALA A 118 2.22 -2.97 28.37
N ILE A 119 2.48 -1.91 27.58
CA ILE A 119 2.45 -0.52 28.06
C ILE A 119 1.01 -0.08 28.37
N ALA A 120 0.07 -0.37 27.46
CA ALA A 120 -1.33 0.04 27.57
C ALA A 120 -2.17 -0.84 28.51
N LYS A 121 -1.62 -1.96 29.00
CA LYS A 121 -2.33 -2.98 29.80
C LYS A 121 -3.61 -3.48 29.10
N SER A 122 -3.54 -3.64 27.78
CA SER A 122 -4.66 -4.09 26.94
C SER A 122 -4.41 -5.48 26.37
N PRO A 123 -5.45 -6.21 25.92
CA PRO A 123 -5.25 -7.49 25.25
C PRO A 123 -4.52 -7.32 23.91
N ILE A 124 -3.61 -8.25 23.59
CA ILE A 124 -2.71 -8.16 22.42
C ILE A 124 -3.48 -8.13 21.11
N ILE A 125 -4.36 -9.10 20.88
CA ILE A 125 -5.05 -9.25 19.59
C ILE A 125 -5.94 -8.03 19.24
N PRO A 126 -6.82 -7.53 20.13
CA PRO A 126 -7.58 -6.30 19.88
C PRO A 126 -6.70 -5.07 19.63
N THR A 127 -5.60 -4.94 20.38
CA THR A 127 -4.65 -3.83 20.20
C THR A 127 -4.00 -3.89 18.83
N GLY A 128 -3.62 -5.09 18.37
CA GLY A 128 -3.02 -5.30 17.06
C GLY A 128 -4.01 -5.08 15.92
N ILE A 129 -5.25 -5.55 16.05
CA ILE A 129 -6.30 -5.28 15.07
C ILE A 129 -6.55 -3.77 14.95
N GLN A 130 -6.55 -3.04 16.07
CA GLN A 130 -6.74 -1.60 16.06
C GLN A 130 -5.54 -0.87 15.42
N GLY A 131 -4.32 -1.25 15.78
CA GLY A 131 -3.10 -0.73 15.15
C GLY A 131 -3.07 -1.01 13.64
N PHE A 132 -3.45 -2.23 13.25
CA PHE A 132 -3.54 -2.64 11.85
C PHE A 132 -4.51 -1.78 11.04
N LYS A 133 -5.68 -1.48 11.62
CA LYS A 133 -6.65 -0.56 11.01
C LYS A 133 -6.11 0.86 10.85
N TYR A 134 -5.22 1.33 11.72
CA TYR A 134 -4.62 2.66 11.60
C TYR A 134 -3.65 2.77 10.42
N HIS A 135 -2.85 1.74 10.18
CA HIS A 135 -1.87 1.79 9.11
C HIS A 135 -2.35 1.19 7.79
N ILE A 136 -3.57 0.61 7.70
CA ILE A 136 -4.07 -0.20 6.56
C ILE A 136 -3.82 0.42 5.16
N ARG A 137 -3.62 1.74 5.09
CA ARG A 137 -3.11 2.45 3.90
C ARG A 137 -1.82 1.84 3.32
N THR A 138 -0.95 1.29 4.15
CA THR A 138 0.29 0.64 3.67
C THR A 138 0.02 -0.62 2.84
N ALA A 139 -1.17 -1.22 2.93
CA ALA A 139 -1.56 -2.38 2.13
C ALA A 139 -1.93 -2.03 0.68
N ILE A 140 -2.51 -0.85 0.43
CA ILE A 140 -2.90 -0.42 -0.92
C ILE A 140 -1.74 0.22 -1.70
N LEU A 141 -0.78 0.83 -1.01
CA LEU A 141 0.31 1.57 -1.62
C LEU A 141 1.19 0.72 -2.57
N PRO A 142 1.53 -0.55 -2.23
CA PRO A 142 2.22 -1.48 -3.14
C PRO A 142 1.55 -1.62 -4.50
N PHE A 143 0.22 -1.82 -4.51
CA PHE A 143 -0.52 -1.93 -5.75
C PHE A 143 -0.46 -0.63 -6.55
N MET A 144 -0.49 0.52 -5.87
CA MET A 144 -0.39 1.82 -6.52
C MET A 144 0.99 2.04 -7.16
N PHE A 145 2.09 1.56 -6.57
CA PHE A 145 3.41 1.63 -7.21
C PHE A 145 3.50 0.80 -8.49
N ILE A 146 2.79 -0.33 -8.51
CA ILE A 146 2.73 -1.24 -9.65
C ILE A 146 1.89 -0.64 -10.79
N PHE A 147 0.71 -0.09 -10.48
CA PHE A 147 -0.19 0.48 -11.49
C PHE A 147 0.13 1.92 -11.88
N ASN A 148 0.78 2.67 -11.00
CA ASN A 148 1.20 4.05 -11.23
C ASN A 148 2.63 4.29 -10.73
N SER A 149 3.59 4.00 -11.60
CA SER A 149 5.02 4.19 -11.31
C SER A 149 5.46 5.65 -11.18
N ASP A 150 4.58 6.60 -11.48
CA ASP A 150 4.85 8.02 -11.22
C ASP A 150 5.03 8.30 -9.72
N LEU A 151 4.36 7.52 -8.87
CA LEU A 151 4.45 7.65 -7.41
C LEU A 151 5.85 7.38 -6.87
N ILE A 152 6.66 6.61 -7.61
CA ILE A 152 8.06 6.33 -7.28
C ILE A 152 9.02 7.19 -8.11
N LEU A 153 8.50 8.23 -8.78
CA LEU A 153 9.24 9.15 -9.64
C LEU A 153 9.98 8.46 -10.80
N HIS A 154 9.47 7.32 -11.26
CA HIS A 154 10.06 6.59 -12.37
C HIS A 154 9.89 7.37 -13.68
N ASN A 155 10.99 7.64 -14.39
CA ASN A 155 11.03 8.45 -15.63
C ASN A 155 10.48 9.87 -15.50
N ILE A 156 10.50 10.47 -14.31
CA ILE A 156 10.07 11.87 -14.09
C ILE A 156 11.30 12.76 -13.95
N ASN A 157 11.53 13.58 -14.98
CA ASN A 157 12.71 14.45 -15.05
C ASN A 157 12.42 15.92 -14.67
N SER A 158 11.15 16.26 -14.38
CA SER A 158 10.73 17.62 -14.03
C SER A 158 10.43 17.75 -12.55
N TRP A 159 11.08 18.69 -11.88
CA TRP A 159 10.85 19.02 -10.47
C TRP A 159 9.40 19.44 -10.19
N LEU A 160 8.81 20.24 -11.08
CA LEU A 160 7.44 20.70 -10.92
C LEU A 160 6.44 19.53 -10.95
N GLN A 161 6.68 18.57 -11.85
CA GLN A 161 5.87 17.37 -11.97
C GLN A 161 6.03 16.47 -10.74
N ALA A 162 7.26 16.30 -10.24
CA ALA A 162 7.52 15.53 -9.02
C ALA A 162 6.81 16.14 -7.80
N ILE A 163 6.87 17.47 -7.62
CA ILE A 163 6.17 18.17 -6.54
C ILE A 163 4.65 18.03 -6.67
N LEU A 164 4.12 18.14 -7.89
CA LEU A 164 2.70 17.92 -8.16
C LEU A 164 2.26 16.51 -7.73
N ILE A 165 2.95 15.48 -8.22
CA ILE A 165 2.63 14.08 -7.89
C ILE A 165 2.72 13.84 -6.40
N PHE A 166 3.79 14.31 -5.75
CA PHE A 166 3.97 14.21 -4.31
C PHE A 166 2.81 14.86 -3.54
N SER A 167 2.45 16.09 -3.89
CA SER A 167 1.37 16.83 -3.25
C SER A 167 0.02 16.11 -3.40
N MET A 168 -0.27 15.60 -4.60
CA MET A 168 -1.50 14.85 -4.87
C MET A 168 -1.51 13.49 -4.16
N ALA A 169 -0.37 12.79 -4.09
CA ALA A 169 -0.24 11.55 -3.34
C ALA A 169 -0.44 11.77 -1.83
N CYS A 170 0.02 12.90 -1.28
CA CYS A 170 -0.28 13.29 0.10
C CYS A 170 -1.78 13.49 0.30
N ILE A 171 -2.45 14.25 -0.57
CA ILE A 171 -3.90 14.50 -0.48
C ILE A 171 -4.69 13.19 -0.61
N GLY A 172 -4.33 12.33 -1.57
CA GLY A 172 -4.92 11.00 -1.73
C GLY A 172 -4.72 10.13 -0.49
N SER A 173 -3.53 10.17 0.11
CA SER A 173 -3.22 9.45 1.35
C SER A 173 -4.03 9.96 2.55
N PHE A 174 -4.28 11.26 2.63
CA PHE A 174 -5.16 11.87 3.63
C PHE A 174 -6.62 11.47 3.40
N ALA A 175 -7.10 11.51 2.16
CA ALA A 175 -8.44 11.07 1.81
C ALA A 175 -8.66 9.59 2.20
N PHE A 176 -7.70 8.72 1.93
CA PHE A 176 -7.77 7.31 2.33
C PHE A 176 -7.80 7.14 3.85
N ALA A 177 -6.93 7.85 4.57
CA ALA A 177 -6.93 7.83 6.03
C ALA A 177 -8.28 8.33 6.58
N SER A 178 -8.86 9.37 6.00
CA SER A 178 -10.19 9.83 6.40
C SER A 178 -11.28 8.80 6.14
N ALA A 179 -11.22 8.07 5.02
CA ALA A 179 -12.15 6.98 4.74
C ALA A 179 -12.08 5.86 5.79
N THR A 180 -10.86 5.42 6.13
CA THR A 180 -10.64 4.27 7.04
C THR A 180 -10.83 4.62 8.50
N GLN A 181 -10.46 5.84 8.91
CA GLN A 181 -10.66 6.32 10.29
C GLN A 181 -12.09 6.80 10.56
N GLY A 182 -12.90 7.00 9.51
CA GLY A 182 -14.27 7.51 9.65
C GLY A 182 -14.32 8.96 10.13
N TRP A 183 -13.22 9.71 9.99
CA TRP A 183 -13.13 11.11 10.39
C TRP A 183 -12.31 11.90 9.38
N PHE A 184 -12.81 13.07 8.99
CA PHE A 184 -12.03 14.05 8.24
C PHE A 184 -11.97 15.36 9.02
N VAL A 185 -13.05 16.14 8.95
CA VAL A 185 -13.23 17.37 9.72
C VAL A 185 -14.34 17.21 10.76
N ALA A 186 -15.38 16.46 10.39
CA ALA A 186 -16.38 15.89 11.30
C ALA A 186 -16.43 14.36 11.11
N ARG A 187 -17.23 13.68 11.93
CA ARG A 187 -17.50 12.24 11.76
C ARG A 187 -18.09 11.98 10.37
N ASN A 188 -17.49 11.05 9.64
CA ASN A 188 -17.92 10.71 8.29
C ASN A 188 -19.25 9.95 8.31
N LYS A 189 -20.11 10.25 7.34
CA LYS A 189 -21.29 9.43 7.05
C LYS A 189 -20.90 8.28 6.13
N ILE A 190 -21.70 7.21 6.12
CA ILE A 190 -21.42 5.99 5.34
C ILE A 190 -21.24 6.31 3.85
N TYR A 191 -22.00 7.25 3.29
CA TYR A 191 -21.87 7.66 1.89
C TYR A 191 -20.62 8.51 1.58
N GLU A 192 -19.96 9.10 2.59
CA GLU A 192 -18.75 9.90 2.38
C GLU A 192 -17.51 9.01 2.22
N ILE A 193 -17.54 7.80 2.81
CA ILE A 193 -16.48 6.80 2.72
C ILE A 193 -16.17 6.43 1.26
N PRO A 194 -17.13 5.96 0.43
CA PRO A 194 -16.85 5.65 -0.97
C PRO A 194 -16.37 6.89 -1.75
N ILE A 195 -16.84 8.09 -1.42
CA ILE A 195 -16.39 9.32 -2.09
C ILE A 195 -14.91 9.61 -1.75
N PHE A 196 -14.48 9.46 -0.49
CA PHE A 196 -13.07 9.58 -0.11
C PHE A 196 -12.20 8.51 -0.78
N LEU A 197 -12.70 7.28 -0.94
CA LEU A 197 -12.00 6.23 -1.69
C LEU A 197 -11.90 6.58 -3.19
N CYS A 198 -12.94 7.17 -3.78
CA CYS A 198 -12.87 7.69 -5.15
C CYS A 198 -11.83 8.81 -5.28
N VAL A 199 -11.77 9.76 -4.34
CA VAL A 199 -10.71 10.79 -4.31
C VAL A 199 -9.34 10.14 -4.24
N THR A 200 -9.16 9.15 -3.37
CA THR A 200 -7.90 8.40 -3.26
C THR A 200 -7.52 7.77 -4.60
N PHE A 201 -8.46 7.09 -5.25
CA PHE A 201 -8.24 6.45 -6.54
C PHE A 201 -7.86 7.45 -7.64
N ILE A 202 -8.57 8.57 -7.72
CA ILE A 202 -8.30 9.65 -8.68
C ILE A 202 -6.89 10.25 -8.45
N MET A 203 -6.51 10.47 -7.19
CA MET A 203 -5.23 11.08 -6.82
C MET A 203 -4.04 10.12 -6.98
N MET A 204 -4.21 8.85 -6.63
CA MET A 204 -3.14 7.85 -6.68
C MET A 204 -3.02 7.20 -8.05
N ARG A 205 -4.08 7.19 -8.87
CA ARG A 205 -4.12 6.54 -10.18
C ARG A 205 -4.85 7.38 -11.24
N PRO A 206 -4.32 8.57 -11.59
CA PRO A 206 -4.92 9.42 -12.62
C PRO A 206 -4.94 8.77 -14.02
N ASP A 207 -4.00 7.85 -14.29
CA ASP A 207 -3.90 7.07 -15.52
C ASP A 207 -5.16 6.22 -15.81
N ALA A 208 -5.83 5.71 -14.78
CA ALA A 208 -7.03 4.88 -14.96
C ALA A 208 -8.28 5.70 -15.23
N VAL A 209 -8.30 6.95 -14.76
CA VAL A 209 -9.47 7.84 -14.85
C VAL A 209 -9.42 8.66 -16.14
N ALA A 210 -8.23 9.01 -16.63
CA ALA A 210 -8.04 9.79 -17.85
C ALA A 210 -8.77 9.21 -19.08
N PRO A 211 -8.73 7.89 -19.37
CA PRO A 211 -9.45 7.30 -20.50
C PRO A 211 -10.98 7.47 -20.41
N TRP A 212 -11.56 7.44 -19.21
CA TRP A 212 -13.00 7.61 -19.02
C TRP A 212 -13.47 9.03 -19.33
N LEU A 213 -12.56 9.99 -19.25
CA LEU A 213 -12.78 11.40 -19.57
C LEU A 213 -12.36 11.75 -21.01
N GLY A 214 -11.90 10.77 -21.80
CA GLY A 214 -11.35 10.99 -23.14
C GLY A 214 -10.02 11.75 -23.16
N ILE A 215 -9.32 11.83 -22.02
CA ILE A 215 -8.05 12.54 -21.89
C ILE A 215 -6.90 11.60 -22.32
N PRO A 216 -6.00 12.03 -23.22
CA PRO A 216 -4.82 11.25 -23.59
C PRO A 216 -3.92 10.97 -22.38
N HIS A 217 -3.14 9.88 -22.42
CA HIS A 217 -2.26 9.49 -21.32
C HIS A 217 -1.26 10.59 -20.91
N SER A 218 -0.79 11.41 -21.87
CA SER A 218 0.08 12.57 -21.61
C SER A 218 -0.59 13.66 -20.76
N GLY A 219 -1.92 13.79 -20.86
CA GLY A 219 -2.74 14.74 -20.12
C GLY A 219 -3.28 14.20 -18.80
N ARG A 220 -2.85 13.02 -18.33
CA ARG A 220 -3.39 12.36 -17.12
C ARG A 220 -3.42 13.24 -15.87
N TYR A 221 -2.48 14.17 -15.73
CA TYR A 221 -2.44 15.10 -14.59
C TYR A 221 -3.59 16.13 -14.57
N LEU A 222 -4.30 16.32 -15.68
CA LEU A 222 -5.51 17.15 -15.77
C LEU A 222 -6.69 16.56 -15.00
N VAL A 223 -6.57 15.32 -14.53
CA VAL A 223 -7.56 14.66 -13.68
C VAL A 223 -7.48 15.16 -12.23
N TYR A 224 -6.32 15.65 -11.77
CA TYR A 224 -6.14 16.07 -10.37
C TYR A 224 -7.13 17.16 -9.91
N PRO A 225 -7.40 18.23 -10.69
CA PRO A 225 -8.41 19.22 -10.32
C PRO A 225 -9.79 18.62 -9.99
N ILE A 226 -10.19 17.53 -10.66
CA ILE A 226 -11.47 16.86 -10.40
C ILE A 226 -11.47 16.24 -9.00
N GLY A 227 -10.41 15.50 -8.65
CA GLY A 227 -10.31 14.92 -7.31
C GLY A 227 -10.18 15.98 -6.22
N LEU A 228 -9.50 17.11 -6.49
CA LEU A 228 -9.44 18.24 -5.56
C LEU A 228 -10.80 18.90 -5.38
N ALA A 229 -11.58 19.05 -6.45
CA ALA A 229 -12.94 19.58 -6.38
C ALA A 229 -13.84 18.67 -5.53
N ILE A 230 -13.80 17.36 -5.74
CA ILE A 230 -14.55 16.39 -4.93
C ILE A 230 -14.11 16.45 -3.46
N TYR A 231 -12.81 16.50 -3.20
CA TYR A 231 -12.26 16.63 -1.84
C TYR A 231 -12.70 17.94 -1.16
N GLY A 232 -12.70 19.05 -1.90
CA GLY A 232 -13.19 20.35 -1.44
C GLY A 232 -14.70 20.36 -1.17
N ILE A 233 -15.50 19.68 -2.00
CA ILE A 233 -16.93 19.50 -1.76
C ILE A 233 -17.17 18.73 -0.45
N LEU A 234 -16.42 17.66 -0.19
CA LEU A 234 -16.51 16.92 1.08
C LEU A 234 -16.18 17.83 2.28
N TYR A 235 -15.14 18.66 2.15
CA TYR A 235 -14.80 19.64 3.17
C TYR A 235 -15.95 20.62 3.45
N LEU A 236 -16.54 21.20 2.39
CA LEU A 236 -17.66 22.14 2.50
C LEU A 236 -18.91 21.47 3.09
N MET A 237 -19.20 20.23 2.71
CA MET A 237 -20.31 19.44 3.25
C MET A 237 -20.14 19.14 4.75
N GLN A 238 -18.91 19.02 5.24
CA GLN A 238 -18.63 18.75 6.66
C GLN A 238 -18.54 20.01 7.51
N ARG A 239 -18.27 21.18 6.90
CA ARG A 239 -18.12 22.46 7.61
C ARG A 239 -19.26 22.81 8.57
N PRO A 240 -20.56 22.65 8.22
CA PRO A 240 -21.66 22.95 9.13
C PRO A 240 -21.68 22.05 10.38
N ARG A 241 -21.24 20.80 10.25
CA ARG A 241 -21.22 19.79 11.33
C ARG A 241 -20.12 20.03 12.37
N ILE A 242 -19.12 20.85 12.04
CA ILE A 242 -18.06 21.25 12.97
C ILE A 242 -18.66 22.05 14.13
N ALA A 243 -19.52 23.02 13.81
CA ALA A 243 -20.14 23.89 14.80
C ALA A 243 -21.03 23.08 15.76
N GLU A 244 -21.78 22.12 15.23
CA GLU A 244 -22.62 21.21 16.01
C GLU A 244 -21.77 20.32 16.94
N SER A 245 -20.67 19.74 16.43
CA SER A 245 -19.78 18.90 17.22
C SER A 245 -19.12 19.67 18.38
N ARG A 246 -18.71 20.93 18.13
CA ARG A 246 -18.17 21.80 19.18
C ARG A 246 -19.22 22.16 20.22
N ARG A 247 -20.43 22.52 19.80
CA ARG A 247 -21.53 22.86 20.69
C ARG A 247 -21.94 21.69 21.61
N ILE A 248 -21.95 20.47 21.09
CA ILE A 248 -22.22 19.25 21.89
C ILE A 248 -21.10 18.99 22.90
N ALA A 249 -19.84 19.20 22.51
CA ALA A 249 -18.70 19.04 23.41
C ALA A 249 -18.72 20.07 24.56
N GLU A 250 -19.15 21.29 24.29
CA GLU A 250 -19.34 22.33 25.30
C GLU A 250 -20.51 22.04 26.25
N MET A 251 -21.61 21.45 25.78
CA MET A 251 -22.74 21.03 26.65
C MET A 251 -22.41 19.83 27.56
N LYS A 252 -21.36 19.06 27.25
CA LYS A 252 -20.91 17.90 28.04
C LYS A 252 -19.81 18.22 29.05
N LYS A 253 -19.29 19.45 29.04
CA LYS A 253 -18.39 19.99 30.07
C LYS A 253 -19.21 20.60 31.19
#